data_AF-A0A968RR67-F1
#
_entry.id   AF-A0A968RR67-F1
#
_cell.length_a   1.000
_cell.length_b   1.000
_cell.length_c   1.000
_cell.angle_alpha   90.00
_cell.angle_beta   90.00
_cell.angle_gamma   90.00
#
_symmetry.space_group_name_H-M   'P 1'
#
loop_
_entity.id
_entity.type
_entity.pdbx_description
1 polymer ?
#
loop_
_entity_poly.entity_id
_entity_poly.type
_entity_poly.pdbx_seq_one_letter_code
_entity_poly.pdbx_strand_id
1 'polypeptide(L)'
;SRLVAYVYDEEVKYGFDYARGNTNEFYYALSIDGVLSPLDSVRFQTSISANTLKLLAENWQVSPDNYIRFGDGNIEVNNFILTDLEQRVITLNKVGQNGIKLGLQNFSFGLIDSFWRYEPLDFKGKFSLYMEVQDLYQLNDLSASLRSDSLIINEDAPRQINLDFLRKI
;
A
#
# COMPACT_ATOMS: atom_id res chain seq x y z
N SER A 1 -3.59 -3.66 -17.97
CA SER A 1 -4.07 -4.37 -16.77
C SER A 1 -4.88 -5.56 -17.21
N ARG A 2 -5.02 -6.55 -16.31
CA ARG A 2 -5.90 -7.69 -16.46
C ARG A 2 -6.63 -7.87 -15.12
N LEU A 3 -7.94 -8.00 -15.18
CA LEU A 3 -8.79 -8.37 -14.05
C LEU A 3 -9.46 -9.70 -14.41
N VAL A 4 -9.43 -10.65 -13.50
CA VAL A 4 -10.15 -11.91 -13.61
C VAL A 4 -10.95 -12.10 -12.34
N ALA A 5 -12.21 -12.49 -12.47
CA ALA A 5 -13.06 -12.79 -11.34
C ALA A 5 -13.90 -14.04 -11.66
N TYR A 6 -14.04 -14.90 -10.66
CA TYR A 6 -14.85 -16.12 -10.71
C TYR A 6 -15.77 -16.13 -9.50
N VAL A 7 -17.05 -16.36 -9.75
CA VAL A 7 -18.02 -16.59 -8.68
C VAL A 7 -18.04 -18.09 -8.40
N TYR A 8 -17.85 -18.45 -7.13
CA TYR A 8 -17.99 -19.82 -6.65
C TYR A 8 -18.80 -19.80 -5.37
N ASP A 9 -20.00 -20.37 -5.43
CA ASP A 9 -21.01 -20.27 -4.36
C ASP A 9 -21.36 -18.81 -4.06
N GLU A 10 -21.17 -18.35 -2.82
CA GLU A 10 -21.38 -16.95 -2.40
C GLU A 10 -20.10 -16.10 -2.45
N GLU A 11 -18.96 -16.66 -2.89
CA GLU A 11 -17.68 -15.98 -2.93
C GLU A 11 -17.27 -15.55 -4.35
N VAL A 12 -16.58 -14.42 -4.44
CA VAL A 12 -15.90 -13.96 -5.64
C VAL A 12 -14.40 -14.10 -5.44
N LYS A 13 -13.80 -15.06 -6.13
CA LYS A 13 -12.33 -15.15 -6.23
C LYS A 13 -11.89 -14.20 -7.33
N TYR A 14 -10.98 -13.29 -7.01
CA TYR A 14 -10.50 -12.30 -7.96
C TYR A 14 -8.98 -12.31 -8.05
N GLY A 15 -8.48 -11.97 -9.24
CA GLY A 15 -7.08 -11.75 -9.54
C GLY A 15 -6.93 -10.46 -10.33
N PHE A 16 -6.03 -9.58 -9.92
CA PHE A 16 -5.76 -8.32 -10.57
C PHE A 16 -4.26 -8.16 -10.86
N ASP A 17 -3.93 -8.04 -12.13
CA ASP A 17 -2.58 -7.78 -12.60
C ASP A 17 -2.49 -6.42 -13.28
N TYR A 18 -1.58 -5.58 -12.78
CA TYR A 18 -1.18 -4.35 -13.41
C TYR A 18 0.33 -4.35 -13.63
N ALA A 19 0.72 -4.33 -14.91
CA ALA A 19 2.08 -4.13 -15.36
C ALA A 19 2.17 -2.80 -16.09
N ARG A 20 3.31 -2.12 -15.92
CA ARG A 20 3.64 -0.88 -16.63
C ARG A 20 5.00 -1.07 -17.29
N GLY A 21 5.05 -1.19 -18.62
CA GLY A 21 6.29 -1.37 -19.38
C GLY A 21 6.06 -1.49 -20.90
N ASN A 22 7.08 -1.11 -21.69
CA ASN A 22 7.12 -1.31 -23.14
C ASN A 22 7.73 -2.70 -23.44
N THR A 23 6.94 -3.53 -24.11
CA THR A 23 7.17 -4.81 -24.82
C THR A 23 8.27 -5.82 -24.49
N ASN A 24 9.32 -5.60 -23.70
CA ASN A 24 10.34 -6.65 -23.44
C ASN A 24 10.74 -6.88 -21.97
N GLU A 25 10.28 -6.07 -21.02
CA GLU A 25 10.54 -6.28 -19.59
C GLU A 25 9.25 -6.01 -18.81
N PHE A 26 8.46 -7.07 -18.55
CA PHE A 26 7.27 -6.97 -17.71
C PHE A 26 7.69 -6.84 -16.24
N TYR A 27 7.84 -5.60 -15.77
CA TYR A 27 7.77 -5.33 -14.34
C TYR A 27 6.29 -5.35 -13.93
N TYR A 28 5.85 -6.39 -13.21
CA TYR A 28 4.55 -6.35 -12.55
C TYR A 28 4.62 -5.28 -11.46
N ALA A 29 3.94 -4.16 -11.69
CA ALA A 29 3.81 -3.12 -10.68
C ALA A 29 2.89 -3.60 -9.56
N LEU A 30 1.88 -4.42 -9.87
CA LEU A 30 0.97 -5.04 -8.91
C LEU A 30 0.40 -6.36 -9.47
N SER A 31 0.38 -7.41 -8.66
CA SER A 31 -0.37 -8.66 -8.86
C SER A 31 -0.99 -9.04 -7.52
N ILE A 32 -2.32 -9.08 -7.46
CA ILE A 32 -3.11 -9.37 -6.26
C ILE A 32 -4.10 -10.49 -6.59
N ASP A 33 -4.17 -11.50 -5.73
CA ASP A 33 -5.28 -12.44 -5.70
C ASP A 33 -5.99 -12.35 -4.36
N GLY A 34 -7.29 -12.56 -4.36
CA GLY A 34 -8.07 -12.53 -3.13
C GLY A 34 -9.45 -13.15 -3.27
N VAL A 35 -10.15 -13.10 -2.15
CA VAL A 35 -11.54 -13.55 -2.03
C VAL A 35 -12.36 -12.38 -1.52
N LEU A 36 -13.50 -12.16 -2.14
CA LEU A 36 -14.54 -11.24 -1.69
C LEU A 36 -15.76 -12.08 -1.34
N SER A 37 -16.30 -11.91 -0.13
CA SER A 37 -17.48 -12.61 0.34
C SER A 37 -18.47 -11.64 1.02
N PRO A 38 -19.78 -11.89 0.91
CA PRO A 38 -20.76 -11.17 1.72
C PRO A 38 -20.62 -11.59 3.19
N LEU A 39 -20.78 -10.63 4.10
CA LEU A 39 -21.04 -10.91 5.51
C LEU A 39 -22.55 -10.95 5.79
N ASP A 40 -23.29 -10.12 5.06
CA ASP A 40 -24.75 -10.07 5.00
C ASP A 40 -25.20 -9.31 3.73
N SER A 41 -26.45 -8.84 3.70
CA SER A 41 -27.04 -8.14 2.55
C SER A 41 -26.39 -6.79 2.20
N VAL A 42 -25.64 -6.16 3.11
CA VAL A 42 -25.08 -4.81 2.90
C VAL A 42 -23.61 -4.68 3.26
N ARG A 43 -23.00 -5.72 3.84
CA ARG A 43 -21.59 -5.75 4.25
C ARG A 43 -20.82 -6.84 3.53
N PHE A 44 -19.59 -6.52 3.15
CA PHE A 44 -18.68 -7.41 2.44
C PHE A 44 -17.34 -7.50 3.17
N GLN A 45 -16.64 -8.60 2.96
CA GLN A 45 -15.28 -8.83 3.42
C GLN A 45 -14.41 -9.19 2.23
N THR A 46 -13.20 -8.63 2.17
CA THR A 46 -12.18 -9.06 1.23
C THR A 46 -10.88 -9.42 1.93
N SER A 47 -10.26 -10.52 1.53
CA SER A 47 -8.94 -10.96 1.99
C SER A 47 -8.00 -11.15 0.80
N ILE A 48 -6.71 -10.87 1.01
CA ILE A 48 -5.65 -11.08 0.01
C ILE A 48 -4.99 -12.42 0.30
N SER A 49 -4.76 -13.20 -0.76
CA SER A 49 -4.11 -14.51 -0.67
C SER A 49 -2.65 -14.38 -0.23
N ALA A 50 -2.24 -15.19 0.75
CA ALA A 50 -1.00 -14.97 1.49
C ALA A 50 0.32 -15.16 0.71
N ASN A 51 0.27 -15.77 -0.48
CA ASN A 51 1.46 -16.29 -1.16
C ASN A 51 1.62 -15.82 -2.61
N THR A 52 0.75 -14.96 -3.14
CA THR A 52 0.81 -14.54 -4.55
C THR A 52 0.98 -13.04 -4.75
N LEU A 53 1.02 -12.25 -3.68
CA LEU A 53 1.15 -10.81 -3.78
C LEU A 53 2.51 -10.41 -4.37
N LYS A 54 2.47 -9.78 -5.54
CA LYS A 54 3.61 -9.06 -6.11
C LYS A 54 3.33 -7.58 -6.17
N LEU A 55 4.24 -6.77 -5.65
CA LEU A 55 4.15 -5.33 -5.66
C LEU A 55 5.54 -4.75 -5.86
N LEU A 56 5.67 -3.79 -6.79
CA LEU A 56 6.96 -3.20 -7.17
C LEU A 56 7.99 -4.26 -7.63
N ALA A 57 7.54 -5.23 -8.44
CA ALA A 57 8.32 -6.38 -8.91
C ALA A 57 8.85 -7.33 -7.82
N GLU A 58 8.44 -7.15 -6.57
CA GLU A 58 8.87 -7.95 -5.43
C GLU A 58 7.75 -8.81 -4.88
N ASN A 59 8.08 -9.96 -4.30
CA ASN A 59 7.11 -10.80 -3.60
C ASN A 59 6.91 -10.31 -2.17
N TRP A 60 5.66 -10.26 -1.74
CA TRP A 60 5.29 -9.84 -0.40
C TRP A 60 4.57 -10.98 0.31
N GLN A 61 4.99 -11.26 1.54
CA GLN A 61 4.26 -12.10 2.47
C GLN A 61 3.12 -11.27 3.04
N VAL A 62 1.90 -11.80 2.97
CA VAL A 62 0.74 -11.20 3.60
C VAL A 62 0.53 -11.89 4.94
N SER A 63 0.27 -11.11 5.99
CA SER A 63 -0.04 -11.69 7.29
C SER A 63 -1.34 -12.52 7.23
N PRO A 64 -1.40 -13.67 7.94
CA PRO A 64 -2.59 -14.51 7.95
C PRO A 64 -3.79 -13.76 8.54
N ASP A 65 -5.01 -14.20 8.23
CA ASP A 65 -6.24 -13.57 8.72
C ASP A 65 -6.37 -12.08 8.35
N ASN A 66 -5.75 -11.65 7.25
CA ASN A 66 -5.91 -10.29 6.75
C ASN A 66 -7.27 -10.12 6.09
N TYR A 67 -7.98 -9.05 6.45
CA TYR A 67 -9.19 -8.68 5.74
C TYR A 67 -9.48 -7.18 5.82
N ILE A 68 -10.26 -6.72 4.85
CA ILE A 68 -10.94 -5.43 4.88
C ILE A 68 -12.43 -5.73 4.80
N ARG A 69 -13.21 -5.21 5.75
CA ARG A 69 -14.67 -5.22 5.66
C ARG A 69 -15.18 -3.83 5.36
N PHE A 70 -16.19 -3.76 4.51
CA PHE A 70 -16.79 -2.51 4.10
C PHE A 70 -18.28 -2.69 3.81
N GLY A 71 -19.03 -1.62 4.02
CA GLY A 71 -20.48 -1.60 3.85
C GLY A 71 -21.16 -0.85 4.99
N ASP A 72 -22.39 -0.38 4.74
CA ASP A 72 -23.18 0.38 5.72
C ASP A 72 -22.42 1.56 6.36
N GLY A 73 -21.64 2.29 5.54
CA GLY A 73 -20.85 3.44 5.98
C GLY A 73 -19.72 3.11 6.95
N ASN A 74 -19.33 1.84 7.09
CA ASN A 74 -18.26 1.40 7.97
C ASN A 74 -17.12 0.74 7.19
N ILE A 75 -15.91 0.91 7.71
CA ILE A 75 -14.72 0.15 7.31
C ILE A 75 -14.09 -0.53 8.52
N GLU A 76 -13.61 -1.75 8.34
CA GLU A 76 -12.80 -2.50 9.30
C GLU A 76 -11.58 -3.05 8.55
N VAL A 77 -10.41 -2.98 9.18
CA VAL A 77 -9.18 -3.53 8.64
C VAL A 77 -8.56 -4.39 9.71
N ASN A 78 -8.27 -5.65 9.39
CA ASN A 78 -7.62 -6.58 10.29
C ASN A 78 -6.36 -7.15 9.63
N ASN A 79 -5.27 -7.18 10.41
CA ASN A 79 -3.99 -7.78 10.08
C ASN A 79 -3.47 -7.53 8.65
N PHE A 80 -3.74 -6.35 8.10
CA PHE A 80 -3.30 -6.00 6.75
C PHE A 80 -1.85 -5.51 6.82
N ILE A 81 -0.94 -6.46 6.97
CA ILE A 81 0.51 -6.25 7.08
C ILE A 81 1.19 -7.08 6.00
N LEU A 82 1.97 -6.41 5.16
CA LEU A 82 2.76 -7.00 4.09
C LEU A 82 4.23 -6.84 4.44
N THR A 83 5.01 -7.91 4.28
CA THR A 83 6.47 -7.89 4.48
C THR A 83 7.18 -8.55 3.33
N ASP A 84 8.27 -7.96 2.87
CA ASP A 84 9.12 -8.58 1.85
C ASP A 84 10.41 -9.17 2.45
N LEU A 85 11.29 -9.70 1.59
CA LEU A 85 12.56 -10.29 2.03
C LEU A 85 13.57 -9.23 2.51
N GLU A 86 13.40 -7.96 2.15
CA GLU A 86 14.26 -6.84 2.56
C GLU A 86 13.80 -6.16 3.86
N GLN A 87 12.82 -6.74 4.57
CA GLN A 87 12.22 -6.22 5.80
C GLN A 87 11.51 -4.86 5.61
N ARG A 88 11.05 -4.56 4.39
CA ARG A 88 10.09 -3.49 4.14
C ARG A 88 8.73 -3.94 4.65
N VAL A 89 7.98 -2.98 5.20
CA VAL A 89 6.65 -3.27 5.77
C VAL A 89 5.63 -2.32 5.18
N ILE A 90 4.51 -2.86 4.71
CA ILE A 90 3.32 -2.09 4.34
C ILE A 90 2.20 -2.45 5.31
N THR A 91 1.58 -1.45 5.91
CA THR A 91 0.46 -1.65 6.83
C THR A 91 -0.74 -0.83 6.40
N LEU A 92 -1.94 -1.42 6.47
CA LEU A 92 -3.20 -0.69 6.38
C LEU A 92 -3.93 -0.85 7.71
N ASN A 93 -4.33 0.25 8.32
CA ASN A 93 -5.06 0.24 9.60
C ASN A 93 -6.26 1.15 9.53
N LYS A 94 -7.32 0.80 10.26
CA LYS A 94 -8.43 1.72 10.53
C LYS A 94 -7.98 2.82 11.49
N VAL A 95 -8.45 4.04 11.26
CA VAL A 95 -8.32 5.16 12.21
C VAL A 95 -9.70 5.81 12.39
N GLY A 96 -10.06 6.14 13.62
CA GLY A 96 -11.38 6.72 13.90
C GLY A 96 -12.53 5.81 13.48
N GLN A 97 -13.63 6.39 13.02
CA GLN A 97 -14.80 5.64 12.57
C GLN A 97 -14.66 5.15 11.12
N ASN A 98 -14.24 6.04 10.20
CA ASN A 98 -14.22 5.81 8.75
C ASN A 98 -12.88 6.11 8.11
N GLY A 99 -11.83 6.25 8.91
CA GLY A 99 -10.50 6.59 8.44
C GLY A 99 -9.63 5.39 8.18
N ILE A 100 -8.62 5.61 7.34
CA ILE A 100 -7.57 4.63 7.07
C ILE A 100 -6.21 5.30 7.19
N LYS A 101 -5.25 4.52 7.66
CA LYS A 101 -3.83 4.84 7.66
C LYS A 101 -3.06 3.80 6.87
N LEU A 102 -2.36 4.26 5.84
CA LEU A 102 -1.33 3.51 5.14
C LEU A 102 0.04 3.83 5.75
N GLY A 103 0.80 2.80 6.06
CA GLY A 103 2.21 2.92 6.48
C GLY A 103 3.11 2.17 5.53
N LEU A 104 4.19 2.82 5.09
CA LEU A 104 5.30 2.24 4.34
C LEU A 104 6.54 2.40 5.23
N GLN A 105 7.26 1.32 5.52
CA GLN A 105 8.43 1.36 6.40
C GLN A 105 9.65 0.75 5.73
N ASN A 106 10.83 1.33 5.98
CA ASN A 106 12.13 0.88 5.49
C ASN A 106 12.30 0.91 3.96
N PHE A 107 11.58 1.78 3.26
CA PHE A 107 11.69 1.91 1.79
C PHE A 107 12.92 2.72 1.40
N SER A 108 13.58 2.35 0.30
CA SER A 108 14.72 3.11 -0.24
C SER A 108 14.24 4.39 -0.93
N PHE A 109 14.94 5.51 -0.70
CA PHE A 109 14.70 6.74 -1.47
C PHE A 109 14.88 6.55 -2.98
N GLY A 110 15.70 5.58 -3.41
CA GLY A 110 15.83 5.22 -4.82
C GLY A 110 14.53 4.73 -5.46
N LEU A 111 13.50 4.38 -4.67
CA LEU A 111 12.16 4.14 -5.20
C LEU A 111 11.56 5.41 -5.80
N ILE A 112 11.82 6.59 -5.22
CA ILE A 112 11.28 7.88 -5.68
C ILE A 112 11.85 8.21 -7.06
N ASP A 113 13.10 7.85 -7.35
CA ASP A 113 13.75 8.07 -8.64
C ASP A 113 12.99 7.38 -9.80
N SER A 114 12.27 6.29 -9.51
CA SER A 114 11.41 5.61 -10.50
C SER A 114 10.13 6.39 -10.84
N PHE A 115 9.67 7.26 -9.94
CA PHE A 115 8.46 8.08 -10.11
C PHE A 115 8.76 9.53 -10.51
N TRP A 116 9.96 10.05 -10.20
CA TRP A 116 10.33 11.44 -10.40
C TRP A 116 11.66 11.54 -11.18
N ARG A 117 11.60 11.88 -12.47
CA ARG A 117 12.81 12.13 -13.28
C ARG A 117 13.32 13.56 -13.06
N TYR A 118 14.08 13.78 -12.00
CA TYR A 118 14.82 15.03 -11.80
C TYR A 118 16.28 14.69 -11.56
N GLU A 119 17.05 14.73 -12.64
CA GLU A 119 18.46 14.31 -12.75
C GLU A 119 19.47 14.97 -11.79
N PRO A 120 19.25 16.17 -11.19
CA PRO A 120 20.25 16.79 -10.31
C PRO A 120 20.42 16.18 -8.90
N LEU A 121 19.53 15.30 -8.44
CA LEU A 121 19.51 14.84 -7.04
C LEU A 121 19.51 13.31 -6.95
N ASP A 122 20.61 12.72 -6.46
CA ASP A 122 20.75 11.31 -6.08
C ASP A 122 20.40 11.15 -4.59
N PHE A 123 19.24 10.54 -4.31
CA PHE A 123 18.76 10.32 -2.95
C PHE A 123 19.06 8.89 -2.48
N LYS A 124 19.80 8.77 -1.38
CA LYS A 124 20.13 7.48 -0.73
C LYS A 124 19.62 7.45 0.71
N GLY A 125 19.52 6.23 1.25
CA GLY A 125 19.00 5.98 2.59
C GLY A 125 17.59 5.38 2.57
N LYS A 126 17.03 5.16 3.76
CA LYS A 126 15.70 4.58 3.94
C LYS A 126 14.73 5.61 4.50
N PHE A 127 13.45 5.50 4.14
CA PHE A 127 12.37 6.31 4.67
C PHE A 127 11.20 5.44 5.13
N SER A 128 10.39 6.05 5.99
CA SER A 128 9.05 5.59 6.33
C SER A 128 8.05 6.69 5.98
N LEU A 129 6.96 6.32 5.31
CA LEU A 129 5.87 7.21 4.92
C LEU A 129 4.59 6.73 5.59
N TYR A 130 3.86 7.64 6.23
CA TYR A 130 2.54 7.37 6.76
C TYR A 130 1.54 8.34 6.16
N MET A 131 0.52 7.82 5.49
CA MET A 131 -0.59 8.60 4.95
C MET A 131 -1.85 8.21 5.69
N GLU A 132 -2.66 9.19 6.05
CA GLU A 132 -3.86 8.97 6.84
C GLU A 132 -4.98 9.92 6.37
N VAL A 133 -6.18 9.39 6.27
CA VAL A 133 -7.40 10.12 5.96
C VAL A 133 -8.42 9.77 7.02
N GLN A 134 -9.02 10.77 7.67
CA GLN A 134 -9.92 10.54 8.82
C GLN A 134 -11.32 10.08 8.39
N ASP A 135 -11.78 10.56 7.23
CA ASP A 135 -13.02 10.11 6.61
C ASP A 135 -12.77 9.78 5.14
N LEU A 136 -12.75 8.48 4.81
CA LEU A 136 -12.57 8.00 3.43
C LEU A 136 -13.73 8.35 2.49
N TYR A 137 -14.95 8.52 3.01
CA TYR A 137 -16.13 8.80 2.20
C TYR A 137 -16.18 10.27 1.79
N GLN A 138 -15.71 11.16 2.66
CA GLN A 138 -15.62 12.59 2.39
C GLN A 138 -14.24 13.03 1.88
N LEU A 139 -13.23 12.17 2.04
CA LEU A 139 -11.81 12.47 1.77
C LEU A 139 -11.30 13.70 2.54
N ASN A 140 -11.77 13.86 3.77
CA ASN A 140 -11.42 14.97 4.65
C ASN A 140 -10.26 14.61 5.59
N ASP A 141 -9.56 15.67 6.04
CA ASP A 141 -8.43 15.59 6.96
C ASP A 141 -7.35 14.60 6.50
N LEU A 142 -6.86 14.82 5.28
CA LEU A 142 -5.72 14.09 4.75
C LEU A 142 -4.43 14.57 5.43
N SER A 143 -3.63 13.62 5.88
CA SER A 143 -2.31 13.85 6.42
C SER A 143 -1.28 12.90 5.81
N ALA A 144 -0.05 13.36 5.70
CA ALA A 144 1.08 12.54 5.32
C ALA A 144 2.29 12.93 6.18
N SER A 145 3.06 11.94 6.63
CA SER A 145 4.33 12.17 7.32
C SER A 145 5.40 11.30 6.71
N LEU A 146 6.53 11.89 6.34
CA LEU A 146 7.71 11.20 5.84
C LEU A 146 8.85 11.37 6.82
N ARG A 147 9.51 10.26 7.16
CA ARG A 147 10.61 10.21 8.12
C ARG A 147 11.79 9.46 7.55
N SER A 148 12.99 9.96 7.82
CA SER A 148 14.24 9.23 7.55
C SER A 148 15.27 9.63 8.58
N ASP A 149 16.04 8.64 9.06
CA ASP A 149 17.14 8.88 9.99
C ASP A 149 18.50 9.04 9.29
N SER A 150 18.56 8.78 7.98
CA SER A 150 19.82 8.65 7.23
C SER A 150 19.68 9.05 5.76
N LEU A 151 18.93 10.12 5.48
CA LEU A 151 18.86 10.65 4.12
C LEU A 151 20.23 11.20 3.69
N ILE A 152 20.67 10.78 2.51
CA ILE A 152 21.88 11.27 1.84
C ILE A 152 21.44 11.86 0.51
N ILE A 153 21.95 13.05 0.17
CA ILE A 153 21.70 13.73 -1.11
C ILE A 153 23.06 13.98 -1.75
N ASN A 154 23.28 13.51 -2.99
CA ASN A 154 24.50 13.80 -3.75
C ASN A 154 25.81 13.53 -2.99
N GLU A 155 25.86 12.43 -2.22
CA GLU A 155 27.03 12.02 -1.40
C GLU A 155 27.32 12.88 -0.17
N ASP A 156 26.44 13.83 0.19
CA ASP A 156 26.56 14.59 1.43
C ASP A 156 26.40 13.70 2.68
N ALA A 157 26.86 14.21 3.82
CA ALA A 157 26.70 13.55 5.11
C ALA A 157 25.23 13.21 5.43
N PRO A 158 24.94 12.04 6.05
CA PRO A 158 23.57 11.63 6.37
C PRO A 158 22.84 12.63 7.27
N ARG A 159 21.55 12.85 7.01
CA ARG A 159 20.70 13.75 7.80
C ARG A 159 19.38 13.08 8.15
N GLN A 160 18.87 13.44 9.32
CA GLN A 160 17.50 13.12 9.71
C GLN A 160 16.54 14.11 9.07
N ILE A 161 15.41 13.62 8.56
CA ILE A 161 14.32 14.45 8.06
C ILE A 161 12.99 13.98 8.65
N ASN A 162 12.13 14.95 8.97
CA ASN A 162 10.74 14.72 9.31
C ASN A 162 9.94 15.78 8.55
N LEU A 163 9.08 15.34 7.64
CA LEU A 163 8.21 16.19 6.84
C LEU A 163 6.76 15.81 7.13
N ASP A 164 5.97 16.78 7.58
CA ASP A 164 4.55 16.60 7.86
C ASP A 164 3.73 17.49 6.93
N PHE A 165 2.72 16.89 6.30
CA PHE A 165 1.73 17.57 5.46
C PHE A 165 0.35 17.33 6.04
N LEU A 166 -0.44 18.40 6.17
CA LEU A 166 -1.81 18.36 6.67
C LEU A 166 -2.70 19.19 5.76
N ARG A 167 -3.75 18.57 5.25
CA ARG A 167 -4.84 19.23 4.52
C ARG A 167 -6.15 19.00 5.26
N LYS A 168 -6.63 20.05 5.92
CA LYS A 168 -7.96 20.10 6.52
C LYS A 168 -8.91 20.67 5.47
N ILE A 169 -10.00 19.96 5.18
CA ILE A 169 -11.08 20.41 4.29
C ILE A 169 -12.36 20.36 5.10
#